data_AF-A0A1F6MBN4-F1
#
_entry.id   AF-A0A1F6MBN4-F1
#
_cell.length_a   1.000
_cell.length_b   1.000
_cell.length_c   1.000
_cell.angle_alpha   90.00
_cell.angle_beta   90.00
_cell.angle_gamma   90.00
#
_symmetry.space_group_name_H-M   'P 1'
#
loop_
_entity.id
_entity.type
_entity.pdbx_description
1 polymer ?
#
loop_
_entity_poly.entity_id
_entity_poly.type
_entity_poly.pdbx_seq_one_letter_code
_entity_poly.pdbx_strand_id
1 'polypeptide(L)'
;MAQATHHFDFLIEYVLALLEENDIKLTDDQKKMYVPQILAQVEMRLGLELLPKLSDADKEKFTKLSNNENASAEEWKKFWYAAVPTFEEDIKQVLVTFSEKVKQILAN
;
A
#
# COMPACT_ATOMS: atom_id res chain seq x y z
N MET A 1 -1.31 5.91 22.42
CA MET A 1 -1.27 6.24 20.97
C MET A 1 -1.45 4.93 20.24
N ALA A 2 -2.52 4.78 19.47
CA ALA A 2 -2.77 3.55 18.73
C ALA A 2 -1.65 3.40 17.68
N GLN A 3 -0.86 2.35 17.79
CA GLN A 3 0.11 1.96 16.79
C GLN A 3 -0.69 1.62 15.53
N ALA A 4 -0.51 2.38 14.45
CA ALA A 4 -1.18 2.08 13.19
C ALA A 4 -0.69 0.70 12.73
N THR A 5 -1.56 -0.29 12.76
CA THR A 5 -1.27 -1.63 12.22
C THR A 5 -1.23 -1.49 10.70
N HIS A 6 -0.03 -1.46 10.12
CA HIS A 6 0.15 -1.35 8.69
C HIS A 6 -0.10 -2.72 8.04
N HIS A 7 -1.30 -2.89 7.50
CA HIS A 7 -1.74 -4.14 6.88
C HIS A 7 -0.93 -4.50 5.63
N PHE A 8 -0.20 -3.53 5.06
CA PHE A 8 0.63 -3.70 3.90
C PHE A 8 2.12 -3.40 4.13
N ASP A 9 2.68 -3.78 5.28
CA ASP A 9 4.13 -3.64 5.53
C ASP A 9 5.01 -4.26 4.42
N PHE A 10 4.53 -5.27 3.70
CA PHE A 10 5.23 -5.83 2.53
C PHE A 10 5.36 -4.85 1.35
N LEU A 11 4.60 -3.75 1.32
CA LEU A 11 4.72 -2.68 0.34
C LEU A 11 5.87 -1.72 0.65
N ILE A 12 6.50 -1.81 1.83
CA ILE A 12 7.64 -0.95 2.19
C ILE A 12 8.76 -1.10 1.16
N GLU A 13 9.07 -2.33 0.74
CA GLU A 13 10.10 -2.57 -0.29
C GLU A 13 9.73 -1.92 -1.62
N TYR A 14 8.45 -1.96 -2.00
CA TYR A 14 7.95 -1.30 -3.21
C TYR A 14 8.02 0.22 -3.12
N VAL A 15 7.68 0.79 -1.96
CA VAL A 15 7.79 2.23 -1.71
C VAL A 15 9.25 2.68 -1.74
N LEU A 16 10.17 1.91 -1.15
CA LEU A 16 11.60 2.21 -1.17
C LEU A 16 12.17 2.14 -2.59
N ALA A 17 11.85 1.07 -3.33
CA ALA A 17 12.25 0.94 -4.72
C ALA A 17 11.72 2.10 -5.58
N LEU A 18 10.45 2.46 -5.39
CA LEU A 18 9.84 3.61 -6.05
C LEU A 18 10.58 4.91 -5.76
N LEU A 19 10.93 5.18 -4.50
CA LEU A 19 11.68 6.39 -4.17
C LEU A 19 13.06 6.41 -4.87
N GLU A 20 13.75 5.27 -4.90
CA GLU A 20 15.04 5.15 -5.59
C GLU A 20 14.93 5.32 -7.11
N GLU A 21 13.92 4.73 -7.77
CA GLU A 21 13.64 4.91 -9.21
C GLU A 21 13.31 6.36 -9.60
N ASN A 22 12.96 7.19 -8.61
CA ASN A 22 12.66 8.60 -8.79
C ASN A 22 13.79 9.52 -8.33
N ASP A 23 15.00 8.96 -8.15
CA ASP A 23 16.20 9.64 -7.66
C ASP A 23 16.05 10.24 -6.25
N ILE A 24 15.07 9.78 -5.47
CA ILE A 24 14.81 10.20 -4.10
C ILE A 24 15.52 9.23 -3.15
N LYS A 25 16.76 9.53 -2.78
CA LYS A 25 17.51 8.77 -1.78
C LYS A 25 17.28 9.36 -0.38
N LEU A 26 16.51 8.66 0.42
CA LEU A 26 16.27 9.03 1.82
C LEU A 26 17.39 8.49 2.73
N THR A 27 17.86 9.30 3.68
CA THR A 27 18.67 8.82 4.82
C THR A 27 17.82 7.93 5.73
N ASP A 28 18.45 7.16 6.62
CA ASP A 28 17.71 6.28 7.54
C ASP A 28 16.72 7.05 8.44
N ASP A 29 17.08 8.26 8.85
CA ASP A 29 16.19 9.12 9.64
C ASP A 29 15.03 9.66 8.80
N GLN A 30 15.28 10.01 7.54
CA GLN A 30 14.22 10.39 6.60
C GLN A 30 13.32 9.21 6.27
N LYS A 31 13.84 7.99 6.14
CA LYS A 31 13.04 6.79 5.93
C LYS A 31 12.08 6.57 7.09
N LYS A 32 12.57 6.62 8.33
CA LYS A 32 11.73 6.49 9.55
C LYS A 32 10.61 7.53 9.61
N MET A 33 10.87 8.74 9.12
CA MET A 33 9.89 9.82 9.13
C MET A 33 8.87 9.71 7.98
N TYR A 34 9.32 9.50 6.76
CA TYR A 34 8.49 9.63 5.56
C TYR A 34 7.90 8.31 5.05
N VAL A 35 8.60 7.18 5.21
CA VAL A 35 8.11 5.89 4.69
C VAL A 35 6.77 5.49 5.30
N PRO A 36 6.53 5.60 6.62
CA PRO A 36 5.22 5.26 7.19
C PRO A 36 4.08 6.15 6.65
N GLN A 37 4.36 7.43 6.40
CA GLN A 37 3.38 8.37 5.85
C GLN A 37 3.08 8.08 4.38
N ILE A 38 4.12 7.79 3.60
CA ILE A 38 3.97 7.40 2.20
C ILE A 38 3.21 6.08 2.10
N LEU A 39 3.56 5.11 2.96
CA LEU A 39 2.89 3.82 3.01
C LEU A 39 1.40 4.00 3.29
N ALA A 40 1.01 4.77 4.31
CA ALA A 40 -0.40 5.03 4.61
C ALA A 40 -1.17 5.65 3.42
N GLN A 41 -0.52 6.55 2.67
CA GLN A 41 -1.09 7.15 1.45
C GLN A 41 -1.24 6.14 0.31
N VAL A 42 -0.27 5.23 0.15
CA VAL A 42 -0.32 4.14 -0.83
C VAL A 42 -1.43 3.15 -0.44
N GLU A 43 -1.46 2.71 0.82
CA GLU A 43 -2.48 1.80 1.36
C GLU A 43 -3.89 2.34 1.13
N MET A 44 -4.12 3.64 1.40
CA MET A 44 -5.41 4.28 1.15
C MET A 44 -5.80 4.25 -0.34
N ARG A 45 -4.87 4.58 -1.24
CA ARG A 45 -5.12 4.57 -2.69
C ARG A 45 -5.37 3.16 -3.22
N LEU A 46 -4.59 2.19 -2.75
CA LEU A 46 -4.80 0.78 -3.09
C LEU A 46 -6.16 0.30 -2.59
N GLY A 47 -6.55 0.64 -1.36
CA GLY A 47 -7.88 0.34 -0.86
C GLY A 47 -8.98 0.87 -1.78
N LEU A 48 -8.90 2.14 -2.18
CA LEU A 48 -9.88 2.76 -3.08
C LEU A 48 -9.92 2.11 -4.47
N GLU A 49 -8.78 1.68 -5.00
CA GLU A 49 -8.68 1.03 -6.31
C GLU A 49 -9.17 -0.43 -6.28
N LEU A 50 -8.90 -1.15 -5.19
CA LEU A 50 -9.12 -2.59 -5.10
C LEU A 50 -10.49 -2.96 -4.51
N LEU A 51 -11.02 -2.17 -3.57
CA LEU A 51 -12.33 -2.43 -2.95
C LEU A 51 -13.47 -2.60 -3.97
N PRO A 52 -13.56 -1.80 -5.05
CA PRO A 52 -14.59 -1.97 -6.08
C PRO A 52 -14.46 -3.30 -6.86
N LYS A 53 -13.27 -3.91 -6.88
CA LYS A 53 -12.99 -5.16 -7.62
C LYS A 53 -13.39 -6.40 -6.83
N LEU A 54 -13.73 -6.25 -5.54
CA LEU A 54 -14.15 -7.36 -4.70
C LEU A 54 -15.55 -7.86 -5.08
N SER A 55 -15.70 -9.18 -5.20
CA SER A 55 -17.01 -9.82 -5.23
C SER A 55 -17.72 -9.66 -3.88
N ASP A 56 -19.04 -9.89 -3.82
CA ASP A 56 -19.76 -9.81 -2.54
C ASP A 56 -19.24 -10.82 -1.50
N ALA A 57 -18.82 -12.01 -1.95
CA ALA A 57 -18.19 -13.00 -1.08
C ALA A 57 -16.82 -12.53 -0.55
N ASP A 58 -16.06 -11.78 -1.34
CA ASP A 58 -14.77 -11.26 -0.91
C ASP A 58 -14.91 -10.02 -0.01
N LYS A 59 -15.98 -9.22 -0.17
CA LYS A 59 -16.32 -8.14 0.77
C LYS A 59 -16.63 -8.68 2.18
N GLU A 60 -17.30 -9.83 2.28
CA GLU A 60 -17.52 -10.49 3.58
C GLU A 60 -16.21 -10.95 4.21
N LYS A 61 -15.30 -11.55 3.43
CA LYS A 61 -13.97 -11.94 3.91
C LYS A 61 -13.15 -10.72 4.33
N PHE A 62 -13.19 -9.65 3.54
CA PHE A 62 -12.54 -8.39 3.85
C PHE A 62 -13.03 -7.83 5.18
N THR A 63 -14.35 -7.83 5.42
CA THR A 63 -14.94 -7.37 6.68
C THR A 63 -14.47 -8.21 7.86
N LYS A 64 -14.45 -9.54 7.70
CA LYS A 64 -13.94 -10.46 8.75
C LYS A 64 -12.47 -10.22 9.05
N LEU A 65 -11.65 -9.99 8.02
CA LEU A 65 -10.22 -9.74 8.17
C LEU A 65 -9.94 -8.37 8.79
N SER A 66 -10.73 -7.35 8.44
CA SER A 66 -10.66 -5.99 8.99
C SER A 66 -11.06 -5.93 10.47
N ASN A 67 -12.03 -6.74 10.87
CA ASN A 67 -12.47 -6.83 12.27
C ASN A 67 -11.56 -7.72 13.13
N ASN A 68 -10.59 -8.41 12.51
CA ASN A 68 -9.60 -9.19 13.23
C ASN A 68 -8.39 -8.29 13.55
N GLU A 69 -8.35 -7.78 14.78
CA GLU A 69 -7.25 -6.93 15.28
C GLU A 69 -5.87 -7.63 15.22
N ASN A 70 -5.85 -8.96 15.13
CA ASN A 70 -4.64 -9.77 15.04
C ASN A 70 -4.33 -10.27 13.62
N ALA A 71 -5.04 -9.79 12.59
CA ALA A 71 -4.78 -10.17 11.21
C ALA A 71 -3.35 -9.76 10.80
N SER A 72 -2.55 -10.75 10.42
CA SER A 72 -1.17 -10.55 9.98
C SER A 72 -1.10 -9.97 8.57
N ALA A 73 0.03 -9.31 8.26
CA ALA A 73 0.30 -8.82 6.90
C ALA A 73 0.30 -9.95 5.85
N GLU A 74 0.67 -11.18 6.23
CA GLU A 74 0.64 -12.33 5.33
C GLU A 74 -0.79 -12.77 5.00
N GLU A 75 -1.71 -12.72 5.96
CA GLU A 75 -3.13 -13.00 5.73
C GLU A 75 -3.76 -11.96 4.80
N TRP A 76 -3.44 -10.68 4.99
CA TRP A 76 -3.84 -9.60 4.10
C TRP A 76 -3.30 -9.79 2.68
N LYS A 77 -2.01 -10.13 2.56
CA LYS A 77 -1.41 -10.43 1.26
C LYS A 77 -2.15 -11.59 0.58
N LYS A 78 -2.34 -12.73 1.26
CA LYS A 78 -3.04 -13.89 0.70
C LYS A 78 -4.46 -13.55 0.26
N PHE A 79 -5.18 -12.77 1.06
CA PHE A 79 -6.53 -12.32 0.70
C PHE A 79 -6.52 -11.54 -0.62
N TRP A 80 -5.67 -10.52 -0.74
CA TRP A 80 -5.68 -9.66 -1.93
C TRP A 80 -5.26 -10.39 -3.21
N TYR A 81 -4.24 -11.25 -3.15
CA TYR A 81 -3.82 -12.07 -4.29
C TYR A 81 -4.92 -13.06 -4.73
N ALA A 82 -5.74 -13.54 -3.79
CA ALA A 82 -6.84 -14.44 -4.11
C ALA A 82 -8.07 -13.70 -4.64
N ALA A 83 -8.38 -12.52 -4.09
CA ALA A 83 -9.58 -11.76 -4.39
C ALA A 83 -9.46 -10.89 -5.65
N VAL A 84 -8.26 -10.43 -5.98
CA VAL A 84 -7.99 -9.55 -7.14
C VAL A 84 -6.90 -10.18 -8.01
N PRO A 85 -7.24 -10.83 -9.13
CA PRO A 85 -6.26 -11.48 -10.00
C PRO A 85 -5.20 -10.52 -10.57
N THR A 86 -5.55 -9.25 -10.75
CA THR A 86 -4.68 -8.18 -11.24
C THR A 86 -3.94 -7.44 -10.12
N PHE A 87 -3.95 -7.96 -8.89
CA PHE A 87 -3.48 -7.23 -7.70
C PHE A 87 -2.06 -6.65 -7.85
N GLU A 88 -1.11 -7.43 -8.37
CA GLU A 88 0.26 -6.94 -8.59
C GLU A 88 0.34 -5.80 -9.61
N GLU A 89 -0.41 -5.92 -10.71
CA GLU A 89 -0.44 -4.91 -11.78
C GLU A 89 -1.09 -3.62 -11.28
N ASP A 90 -2.20 -3.76 -10.55
CA ASP A 90 -2.92 -2.64 -9.93
C ASP A 90 -2.03 -1.92 -8.90
N ILE A 91 -1.29 -2.66 -8.08
CA ILE A 91 -0.32 -2.07 -7.14
C ILE A 91 0.74 -1.28 -7.89
N LYS A 92 1.36 -1.87 -8.91
CA LYS A 92 2.39 -1.20 -9.71
C LYS A 92 1.84 0.07 -10.34
N GLN A 93 0.63 0.04 -10.88
CA GLN A 93 0.02 1.20 -11.52
C GLN A 93 -0.28 2.33 -10.52
N VAL A 94 -0.81 2.00 -9.35
CA VAL A 94 -1.07 2.99 -8.29
C VAL A 94 0.23 3.62 -7.80
N LEU A 95 1.28 2.81 -7.63
CA LEU A 95 2.60 3.25 -7.23
C LEU A 95 3.23 4.17 -8.28
N VAL A 96 3.26 3.79 -9.56
CA VAL A 96 3.78 4.63 -10.66
C VAL A 96 3.00 5.94 -10.76
N THR A 97 1.67 5.88 -10.70
CA THR A 97 0.84 7.11 -10.72
C THR A 97 1.15 8.01 -9.53
N PHE A 98 1.45 7.43 -8.37
CA PHE A 98 1.83 8.17 -7.19
C PHE A 98 3.22 8.81 -7.33
N SER A 99 4.22 8.09 -7.83
CA SER A 99 5.56 8.67 -8.04
C SER A 99 5.56 9.81 -9.04
N GLU A 100 4.81 9.69 -10.13
CA GLU A 100 4.64 10.77 -11.10
C GLU A 100 4.04 12.03 -10.44
N LYS A 101 3.03 11.87 -9.58
CA LYS A 101 2.44 12.98 -8.83
C LYS A 101 3.42 13.59 -7.83
N VAL A 102 4.22 12.78 -7.14
CA VAL A 102 5.27 13.28 -6.23
C VAL A 102 6.32 14.06 -7.00
N LYS A 103 6.79 13.55 -8.15
CA LYS A 103 7.71 14.27 -9.05
C LYS A 103 7.17 15.62 -9.49
N GLN A 104 5.90 15.69 -9.91
CA GLN A 104 5.26 16.94 -10.33
C GLN A 104 5.18 17.99 -9.20
N ILE A 105 4.97 17.55 -7.96
CA ILE A 105 4.95 18.45 -6.79
C ILE A 105 6.35 18.97 -6.47
N LEU A 106 7.38 18.13 -6.60
CA LEU A 106 8.77 18.47 -6.26
C LEU A 106 9.52 19.22 -7.37
N ALA A 107 9.05 19.15 -8.62
CA ALA A 107 9.67 19.83 -9.76
C ALA A 107 9.21 21.29 -9.95
N ASN A 108 8.25 21.76 -9.15
CA ASN A 108 7.85 23.17 -9.01
C ASN A 108 8.57 23.82 -7.82
#